data_AF-A0A970Y6S9-F1
#
_entry.id   AF-A0A970Y6S9-F1
#
_cell.length_a   1.000
_cell.length_b   1.000
_cell.length_c   1.000
_cell.angle_alpha   90.00
_cell.angle_beta   90.00
_cell.angle_gamma   90.00
#
_symmetry.space_group_name_H-M   'P 1'
#
loop_
_entity.id
_entity.type
_entity.pdbx_description
1 polymer ?
#
loop_
_entity_poly.entity_id
_entity_poly.type
_entity_poly.pdbx_seq_one_letter_code
_entity_poly.pdbx_strand_id
1 'polypeptide(L)' 'MRYDQLEHAIRAACDVAGDTELLIFGSQSILASFPDAPHVLRASIEVDVQAKTRWVEATVEDLE' A
#
# COMPACT_ATOMS: atom_id res chain seq x y z
N MET A 1 7.88 0.89 8.14
CA MET A 1 7.68 1.58 6.86
C MET A 1 7.47 3.07 7.05
N ARG A 2 8.43 3.86 6.59
CA ARG A 2 8.36 5.33 6.42
C ARG A 2 7.87 5.69 5.00
N TYR A 3 7.59 6.96 4.75
CA TYR A 3 7.06 7.44 3.47
C TYR A 3 7.98 7.15 2.26
N ASP A 4 9.28 7.36 2.39
CA ASP A 4 10.29 7.00 1.37
C ASP A 4 10.25 5.50 1.01
N GLN A 5 10.03 4.65 2.03
CA GLN A 5 9.89 3.22 1.84
C GLN A 5 8.55 2.85 1.21
N LEU A 6 7.48 3.60 1.51
CA LEU A 6 6.18 3.44 0.87
C LEU A 6 6.24 3.76 -0.63
N GLU A 7 6.88 4.85 -1.03
CA GLU A 7 7.08 5.20 -2.44
C GLU A 7 7.87 4.13 -3.21
N HIS A 8 8.87 3.54 -2.56
CA HIS A 8 9.61 2.42 -3.11
C HIS A 8 8.72 1.17 -3.25
N ALA A 9 7.95 0.83 -2.21
CA ALA A 9 7.03 -0.30 -2.22
C ALA A 9 5.95 -0.17 -3.31
N ILE A 10 5.37 1.02 -3.50
CA ILE A 10 4.39 1.29 -4.56
C ILE A 10 5.00 1.02 -5.94
N ARG A 11 6.19 1.57 -6.22
CA ARG A 11 6.87 1.35 -7.51
C ARG A 11 7.18 -0.13 -7.75
N ALA A 12 7.75 -0.79 -6.75
CA ALA A 12 8.08 -2.21 -6.86
C ALA A 12 6.83 -3.09 -7.05
N ALA A 13 5.73 -2.78 -6.35
CA ALA A 13 4.48 -3.52 -6.47
C ALA A 13 3.82 -3.30 -7.85
N CYS A 14 3.84 -2.07 -8.39
CA CYS A 14 3.42 -1.79 -9.75
C CYS A 14 4.23 -2.61 -10.78
N ASP A 15 5.56 -2.59 -10.67
CA ASP A 15 6.45 -3.34 -11.57
C ASP A 15 6.18 -4.86 -11.52
N VAL A 16 5.98 -5.42 -10.32
CA VAL A 16 5.67 -6.85 -10.12
C VAL A 16 4.28 -7.21 -10.63
N ALA A 17 3.28 -6.36 -10.40
CA ALA A 17 1.90 -6.60 -10.81
C ALA A 17 1.69 -6.35 -12.31
N GLY A 18 2.58 -5.62 -12.97
CA GLY A 18 2.38 -5.13 -14.34
C GLY A 18 1.27 -4.07 -14.42
N ASP A 19 1.09 -3.29 -13.35
CA ASP A 19 0.06 -2.27 -13.22
C ASP A 19 0.70 -0.89 -12.97
N THR A 20 -0.03 0.18 -13.23
CA THR A 20 0.40 1.55 -12.94
C THR A 20 -0.30 2.15 -11.73
N GLU A 21 -1.37 1.50 -11.25
CA GLU A 21 -2.16 1.97 -10.13
C GLU A 21 -2.38 0.87 -9.09
N LEU A 22 -2.27 1.24 -7.81
CA LEU A 22 -2.58 0.39 -6.67
C LEU A 22 -3.67 1.04 -5.82
N LEU A 23 -4.47 0.22 -5.17
CA LEU A 23 -5.19 0.62 -3.99
C LEU A 23 -4.37 0.33 -2.75
N ILE A 24 -4.37 1.28 -1.81
CA ILE A 24 -3.68 1.17 -0.53
C ILE A 24 -4.72 1.08 0.58
N PHE A 25 -4.55 0.10 1.46
CA PHE A 25 -5.41 -0.12 2.61
C PHE A 25 -4.64 0.05 3.91
N GLY A 26 -5.37 -0.02 5.02
CA GLY A 26 -4.79 0.01 6.36
C GLY A 26 -4.12 1.34 6.70
N SER A 27 -3.16 1.29 7.63
CA SER A 27 -2.57 2.50 8.24
C SER A 27 -1.94 3.44 7.22
N GLN A 28 -1.31 2.94 6.16
CA GLN A 28 -0.65 3.80 5.18
C GLN A 28 -1.62 4.66 4.36
N SER A 29 -2.86 4.21 4.16
CA SER A 29 -3.90 5.05 3.52
C SER A 29 -4.16 6.35 4.31
N ILE A 30 -4.01 6.30 5.64
CA ILE A 30 -4.19 7.44 6.53
C ILE A 30 -2.88 8.22 6.63
N LEU A 31 -1.77 7.55 6.98
CA LEU A 31 -0.50 8.19 7.28
C LEU A 31 0.11 8.92 6.08
N ALA A 32 -0.09 8.40 4.87
CA ALA A 32 0.39 9.03 3.63
C ALA A 32 -0.32 10.36 3.31
N SER A 33 -1.53 10.58 3.84
CA SER A 33 -2.31 11.81 3.65
C SER A 33 -1.75 13.01 4.42
N PHE A 34 -0.77 12.81 5.30
CA PHE A 34 -0.17 13.85 6.15
C PHE A 34 1.35 13.94 5.94
N PRO A 35 1.86 14.32 4.75
CA PRO A 35 3.30 14.25 4.43
C PRO A 35 4.21 15.04 5.36
N ASP A 36 3.67 16.09 6.02
CA ASP A 36 4.43 16.99 6.90
C ASP A 36 4.37 16.62 8.38
N ALA A 37 3.59 15.61 8.78
CA ALA A 37 3.50 15.25 10.20
C ALA A 37 4.84 14.67 10.71
N PRO A 38 5.12 14.74 12.03
CA PRO A 38 6.34 14.18 12.59
C PRO A 38 6.56 12.72 12.20
N HIS A 39 7.79 12.36 11.80
CA HIS A 39 8.11 11.02 11.32
C HIS A 39 7.72 9.90 12.29
N VAL A 40 7.82 10.17 13.59
CA VAL A 40 7.47 9.20 14.65
C VAL A 40 5.97 8.85 14.66
N LEU A 41 5.11 9.68 14.08
CA LEU A 41 3.66 9.46 13.99
C LEU A 41 3.23 8.88 12.64
N ARG A 42 4.15 8.73 11.67
CA ARG A 42 3.85 8.27 10.30
C ARG A 42 4.58 7.01 9.89
N ALA A 43 4.95 6.21 10.87
CA ALA A 43 5.50 4.88 10.63
C ALA A 43 4.40 3.83 10.78
N SER A 44 4.33 2.90 9.82
CA SER A 44 3.59 1.64 9.94
C SER A 44 4.58 0.47 9.95
N ILE A 45 4.17 -0.72 10.35
CA ILE A 45 4.98 -1.93 10.15
C ILE A 45 4.96 -2.35 8.68
N GLU A 46 3.78 -2.27 8.06
CA GLU A 46 3.50 -2.80 6.72
C GLU A 46 2.65 -1.84 5.86
N VAL A 47 2.38 -2.26 4.63
CA VAL A 47 1.40 -1.68 3.72
C VAL A 47 0.65 -2.81 3.02
N ASP A 48 -0.67 -2.69 2.97
CA ASP A 48 -1.54 -3.58 2.23
C ASP A 48 -1.92 -2.94 0.91
N VAL A 49 -1.70 -3.65 -0.21
CA VAL A 49 -1.96 -3.13 -1.56
C VAL A 49 -2.66 -4.14 -2.46
N GLN A 50 -3.49 -3.64 -3.36
CA GLN A 50 -4.13 -4.41 -4.43
C GLN A 50 -3.93 -3.73 -5.78
N ALA A 51 -3.54 -4.47 -6.81
CA ALA A 51 -3.45 -3.97 -8.18
C ALA A 51 -4.84 -3.63 -8.72
N LYS A 52 -5.00 -2.42 -9.27
CA LYS A 52 -6.30 -1.87 -9.68
C LYS A 52 -6.86 -2.53 -10.95
N THR A 53 -6.04 -3.12 -11.80
CA THR A 53 -6.52 -3.79 -13.02
C THR A 53 -6.81 -5.28 -12.78
N ARG A 54 -6.36 -5.83 -11.65
CA ARG A 54 -6.38 -7.26 -11.36
C ARG A 54 -7.26 -7.60 -10.17
N TRP A 55 -8.41 -6.94 -10.07
CA TRP A 55 -9.44 -7.29 -9.11
C TRP A 55 -9.88 -8.72 -9.35
N VAL A 56 -9.45 -9.60 -8.45
CA VAL A 56 -10.04 -10.91 -8.31
C VAL A 56 -11.00 -10.76 -7.14
N GLU A 57 -12.28 -11.07 -7.37
CA GLU A 57 -13.22 -11.23 -6.27
C GLU A 57 -12.78 -12.47 -5.50
N ALA A 58 -12.01 -12.24 -4.44
CA ALA A 58 -11.60 -13.26 -3.49
C ALA A 58 -12.55 -13.19 -2.31
N THR A 59 -13.19 -14.31 -1.97
CA THR A 59 -13.99 -14.41 -0.76
C THR A 59 -13.07 -14.61 0.45
N VAL A 60 -13.59 -14.40 1.66
CA VAL A 60 -12.81 -14.66 2.88
C VAL A 60 -12.37 -16.13 2.96
N GLU A 61 -13.12 -17.03 2.31
CA GLU A 61 -12.76 -18.45 2.21
C GLU A 61 -11.51 -18.72 1.34
N ASP A 62 -11.14 -17.80 0.44
CA ASP A 62 -9.95 -17.94 -0.42
C ASP A 62 -8.64 -17.57 0.30
N LEU A 63 -8.73 -17.04 1.53
CA LEU A 63 -7.61 -16.51 2.31
C LEU A 63 -7.18 -17.41 3.49
N GLU A 64 -7.85 -18.54 3.70
CA GLU A 64 -7.50 -19.58 4.70
C GLU A 64 -6.69 -20.73 4.08
#